data_AF-A0A2V2SH23-F1
#
_entry.id   AF-A0A2V2SH23-F1
#
_cell.length_a   1.000
_cell.length_b   1.000
_cell.length_c   1.000
_cell.angle_alpha   90.00
_cell.angle_beta   90.00
_cell.angle_gamma   90.00
#
_symmetry.space_group_name_H-M   'P 1'
#
loop_
_entity.id
_entity.type
_entity.pdbx_description
1 polymer ?
#
loop_
_entity_poly.entity_id
_entity_poly.type
_entity_poly.pdbx_seq_one_letter_code
_entity_poly.pdbx_strand_id
1 'polypeptide(L)'
;MSDLELRELIARVDRNLEQSNLRMEKRHAETEAVVKQTNRQLGELGNKFGFYTEGLAFESVKRILRTKFHADNILYCSLVYRGNRSEEYDVLGIRNGVHNEIYCVEIKSRLDHDSNSHFDGAGRGRAGSAARRDSGAD
;
A
#
# COMPACT_ATOMS: atom_id res chain seq x y z
N MET A 1 -41.83 2.34 -55.47
CA MET A 1 -41.02 1.31 -54.79
C MET A 1 -41.82 0.02 -54.85
N SER A 2 -41.25 -1.03 -55.43
CA SER A 2 -41.90 -2.34 -55.49
C SER A 2 -41.76 -3.08 -54.15
N ASP A 3 -42.63 -4.05 -53.89
CA ASP A 3 -42.58 -4.89 -52.68
C ASP A 3 -41.23 -5.65 -52.56
N LEU A 4 -40.62 -5.97 -53.70
CA LEU A 4 -39.30 -6.60 -53.78
C LEU A 4 -38.18 -5.65 -53.31
N GLU A 5 -38.21 -4.40 -53.76
CA GLU A 5 -37.23 -3.36 -53.36
C GLU A 5 -37.33 -3.07 -51.85
N LEU A 6 -38.54 -3.10 -51.28
CA LEU A 6 -38.75 -2.90 -49.85
C LEU A 6 -38.15 -4.05 -49.02
N ARG A 7 -38.33 -5.31 -49.45
CA ARG A 7 -37.77 -6.49 -48.77
C ARG A 7 -36.24 -6.49 -48.80
N GLU A 8 -35.63 -6.15 -49.94
CA GLU A 8 -34.18 -6.02 -50.03
C GLU A 8 -33.62 -4.91 -49.13
N LEU A 9 -34.33 -3.78 -49.03
CA LEU A 9 -33.93 -2.69 -48.16
C LEU A 9 -33.94 -3.11 -46.68
N ILE A 10 -35.01 -3.79 -46.24
CA ILE A 10 -35.13 -4.31 -44.86
C ILE A 10 -33.98 -5.28 -44.57
N ALA A 11 -33.77 -6.29 -45.43
CA ALA A 11 -32.70 -7.27 -45.25
C ALA A 11 -31.30 -6.63 -45.23
N ARG A 12 -31.09 -5.54 -45.97
CA ARG A 12 -29.83 -4.78 -45.94
C ARG A 12 -29.67 -3.99 -44.65
N VAL A 13 -30.74 -3.37 -44.15
CA VAL A 13 -30.72 -2.65 -42.87
C VAL A 13 -30.43 -3.60 -41.72
N ASP A 14 -31.07 -4.78 -41.68
CA ASP A 14 -30.84 -5.79 -40.65
C ASP A 14 -29.38 -6.25 -40.62
N ARG A 15 -28.81 -6.59 -41.78
CA ARG A 15 -27.38 -6.95 -41.89
C ARG A 15 -26.46 -5.84 -41.43
N ASN A 16 -26.76 -4.58 -41.78
CA ASN A 16 -25.96 -3.44 -41.36
C ASN A 16 -26.06 -3.22 -39.84
N LEU A 17 -27.24 -3.41 -39.26
CA LEU A 17 -27.46 -3.27 -37.82
C LEU A 17 -26.70 -4.36 -37.06
N GLU A 18 -26.76 -5.60 -37.51
CA GLU A 18 -26.04 -6.73 -36.90
C GLU A 18 -24.52 -6.53 -36.98
N GLN A 19 -24.00 -6.10 -38.14
CA GLN A 19 -22.59 -5.74 -38.28
C GLN A 19 -22.19 -4.55 -37.39
N SER A 20 -23.07 -3.57 -37.23
CA SER A 20 -22.85 -2.43 -36.34
C SER A 20 -22.78 -2.87 -34.88
N ASN A 21 -23.69 -3.74 -34.45
CA ASN A 21 -23.74 -4.28 -33.09
C ASN A 21 -22.48 -5.09 -32.78
N LEU A 22 -22.06 -6.00 -33.66
CA LEU A 22 -20.84 -6.79 -33.48
C LEU A 22 -19.58 -5.89 -33.37
N ARG A 23 -19.50 -4.82 -34.18
CA ARG A 23 -18.40 -3.85 -34.09
C ARG A 23 -18.43 -3.07 -32.78
N MET A 24 -19.63 -2.72 -32.31
CA MET A 24 -19.83 -2.00 -31.06
C MET A 24 -19.45 -2.87 -29.86
N GLU A 25 -19.88 -4.13 -29.82
CA GLU A 25 -19.51 -5.11 -28.79
C GLU A 25 -17.99 -5.31 -28.73
N LYS A 26 -17.34 -5.48 -29.89
CA LYS A 26 -15.89 -5.62 -29.95
C LYS A 26 -15.16 -4.38 -29.40
N ARG A 27 -15.60 -3.18 -29.78
CA ARG A 27 -15.03 -1.92 -29.25
C ARG A 27 -15.27 -1.75 -27.76
N HIS A 28 -16.42 -2.18 -27.25
CA HIS A 28 -16.71 -2.18 -25.82
C HIS A 28 -15.74 -3.10 -25.08
N ALA A 29 -15.57 -4.34 -25.54
CA ALA A 29 -14.63 -5.29 -24.93
C ALA A 29 -13.18 -4.79 -24.95
N GLU A 30 -12.74 -4.18 -26.06
CA GLU A 30 -11.41 -3.55 -26.16
C GLU A 30 -11.26 -2.40 -25.16
N THR A 31 -12.29 -1.56 -25.03
CA THR A 31 -12.29 -0.43 -24.09
C THR A 31 -12.24 -0.91 -22.65
N GLU A 32 -13.02 -1.93 -22.29
CA GLU A 32 -13.00 -2.53 -20.95
C GLU A 32 -11.62 -3.09 -20.59
N ALA A 33 -10.96 -3.76 -21.55
CA ALA A 33 -9.60 -4.26 -21.36
C ALA A 33 -8.61 -3.13 -21.10
N VAL A 34 -8.68 -2.05 -21.87
CA VAL A 34 -7.83 -0.86 -21.68
C VAL A 34 -8.09 -0.22 -20.32
N VAL A 35 -9.36 0.01 -19.95
CA VAL A 35 -9.73 0.60 -18.65
C VAL A 35 -9.19 -0.25 -17.49
N LYS A 36 -9.34 -1.57 -17.57
CA LYS A 36 -8.82 -2.50 -16.55
C LYS A 36 -7.29 -2.41 -16.44
N GLN A 37 -6.58 -2.37 -17.57
CA GLN A 37 -5.13 -2.23 -17.58
C GLN A 37 -4.68 -0.88 -17.02
N THR A 38 -5.33 0.21 -17.41
CA THR A 38 -5.02 1.56 -16.91
C THR A 38 -5.24 1.64 -15.39
N ASN A 39 -6.35 1.10 -14.88
CA ASN A 39 -6.60 1.07 -13.44
C ASN A 39 -5.52 0.30 -12.67
N ARG A 40 -5.07 -0.84 -13.21
CA ARG A 40 -3.96 -1.60 -12.63
C ARG A 40 -2.67 -0.78 -12.62
N GLN A 41 -2.32 -0.13 -13.73
CA GLN A 41 -1.11 0.69 -13.83
C GLN A 41 -1.15 1.89 -12.87
N LEU A 42 -2.31 2.54 -12.72
CA LEU A 42 -2.50 3.62 -11.75
C LEU A 42 -2.33 3.14 -10.31
N GLY A 43 -2.83 1.96 -9.97
CA GLY A 43 -2.61 1.35 -8.66
C GLY A 43 -1.13 1.02 -8.41
N GLU A 44 -0.46 0.38 -9.36
CA GLU A 44 0.98 0.10 -9.29
C GLU A 44 1.81 1.39 -9.16
N LEU A 45 1.40 2.46 -9.83
CA LEU A 45 2.03 3.77 -9.74
C LEU A 45 1.82 4.43 -8.37
N GLY A 46 0.60 4.35 -7.82
CA GLY A 46 0.29 4.81 -6.47
C GLY A 46 1.19 4.16 -5.41
N ASN A 47 1.37 2.84 -5.50
CA ASN A 47 2.27 2.11 -4.60
C ASN A 47 3.73 2.60 -4.69
N LYS A 48 4.22 2.88 -5.90
CA LYS A 48 5.59 3.41 -6.12
C LYS A 48 5.76 4.81 -5.55
N PHE A 49 4.75 5.66 -5.66
CA PHE A 49 4.79 7.01 -5.08
C PHE A 49 4.76 6.98 -3.54
N GLY A 50 4.04 6.03 -2.94
CA GLY A 50 4.10 5.77 -1.50
C GLY A 50 5.52 5.46 -1.05
N PHE A 51 6.11 4.41 -1.62
CA PHE A 51 7.49 3.99 -1.35
C PHE A 51 8.53 5.11 -1.59
N TYR A 52 8.37 5.89 -2.66
CA TYR A 52 9.26 7.02 -2.92
C TYR A 52 9.16 8.11 -1.84
N THR A 53 7.95 8.38 -1.35
CA THR A 53 7.71 9.37 -0.29
C THR A 53 8.32 8.93 1.03
N GLU A 54 8.20 7.65 1.38
CA GLU A 54 8.92 7.04 2.51
C GLU A 54 10.44 7.23 2.36
N GLY A 55 10.95 6.91 1.17
CA GLY A 55 12.36 7.09 0.80
C GLY A 55 12.88 8.51 1.03
N LEU A 56 12.09 9.53 0.69
CA LEU A 56 12.45 10.94 0.93
C LEU A 56 12.49 11.31 2.42
N ALA A 57 11.64 10.69 3.24
CA ALA A 57 11.58 10.98 4.66
C ALA A 57 12.65 10.23 5.49
N PHE A 58 13.16 9.10 5.01
CA PHE A 58 14.08 8.24 5.75
C PHE A 58 15.33 8.94 6.30
N GLU A 59 16.01 9.76 5.52
CA GLU A 59 17.22 10.45 6.00
C GLU A 59 16.88 11.51 7.06
N SER A 60 15.72 12.15 6.95
CA SER A 60 15.24 13.09 7.97
C SER A 60 14.88 12.37 9.27
N VAL A 61 14.13 11.26 9.18
CA VAL A 61 13.76 10.42 10.33
C VAL A 61 15.01 9.88 11.02
N LYS A 62 15.97 9.35 10.25
CA LYS A 62 17.25 8.86 10.76
C LYS A 62 18.01 9.94 11.52
N ARG A 63 18.07 11.16 10.97
CA ARG A 63 18.73 12.29 11.64
C ARG A 63 18.05 12.61 12.97
N ILE A 64 16.72 12.61 13.01
CA ILE A 64 15.95 12.86 14.25
C ILE A 64 16.21 11.75 15.27
N LEU A 65 16.08 10.48 14.87
CA LEU A 65 16.31 9.33 15.75
C LEU A 65 17.72 9.35 16.37
N ARG A 66 18.75 9.67 15.59
CA ARG A 66 20.13 9.76 16.11
C ARG A 66 20.36 10.97 17.01
N THR A 67 19.89 12.16 16.59
CA THR A 67 20.29 13.42 17.25
C THR A 67 19.41 13.80 18.43
N LYS A 68 18.12 13.42 18.40
CA LYS A 68 17.14 13.78 19.44
C LYS A 68 16.81 12.62 20.34
N PHE A 69 16.66 11.43 19.77
CA PHE A 69 16.27 10.23 20.51
C PHE A 69 17.45 9.33 20.86
N HIS A 70 18.66 9.67 20.40
CA HIS A 70 19.89 8.95 20.68
C HIS A 70 19.81 7.45 20.35
N ALA A 71 19.00 7.09 19.35
CA ALA A 71 18.93 5.72 18.85
C ALA A 71 20.28 5.35 18.22
N ASP A 72 20.86 4.24 18.70
CA ASP A 72 22.15 3.69 18.28
C ASP A 72 21.98 2.61 17.20
N ASN A 73 20.80 2.01 17.09
CA ASN A 73 20.45 1.10 15.99
C ASN A 73 19.22 1.63 15.24
N ILE A 74 19.30 1.67 13.90
CA ILE A 74 18.20 2.13 13.04
C ILE A 74 18.00 1.09 11.94
N LEU A 75 16.78 0.57 11.86
CA LEU A 75 16.36 -0.47 10.93
C LEU A 75 15.24 0.09 10.05
N TYR A 76 15.29 -0.21 8.75
CA TYR A 76 14.27 0.17 7.77
C TYR A 76 13.42 -1.04 7.40
N CYS A 77 12.16 -0.83 7.01
CA CYS A 77 11.24 -1.86 6.53
C CYS A 77 11.19 -3.08 7.47
N SER A 78 10.92 -2.82 8.74
CA SER A 78 11.01 -3.84 9.78
C SER A 78 9.69 -4.60 9.89
N LEU A 79 9.75 -5.89 9.55
CA LEU A 79 8.61 -6.79 9.67
C LEU A 79 8.61 -7.50 11.03
N VAL A 80 7.56 -7.25 11.81
CA VAL A 80 7.38 -7.81 13.15
C VAL A 80 6.24 -8.81 13.14
N TYR A 81 6.54 -10.04 13.55
CA TYR A 81 5.57 -11.12 13.66
C TYR A 81 5.06 -11.25 15.09
N ARG A 82 3.73 -11.31 15.27
CA ARG A 82 3.05 -11.56 16.54
C ARG A 82 1.98 -12.63 16.35
N GLY A 83 2.34 -13.88 16.64
CA GLY A 83 1.47 -15.03 16.40
C GLY A 83 1.18 -15.19 14.91
N ASN A 84 -0.10 -15.09 14.52
CA ASN A 84 -0.55 -15.17 13.13
C ASN A 84 -0.66 -13.81 12.43
N ARG A 85 -0.20 -12.73 13.06
CA ARG A 85 -0.22 -11.36 12.50
C ARG A 85 1.20 -10.90 12.21
N SER A 86 1.36 -10.11 11.14
CA SER A 86 2.59 -9.39 10.82
C SER A 86 2.28 -7.91 10.69
N GLU A 87 3.12 -7.09 11.29
CA GLU A 87 3.07 -5.63 11.19
C GLU A 87 4.40 -5.17 10.57
N GLU A 88 4.32 -4.29 9.58
CA GLU A 88 5.48 -3.63 8.99
C GLU A 88 5.59 -2.22 9.56
N TYR A 89 6.80 -1.86 9.98
CA TYR A 89 7.16 -0.51 10.40
C TYR A 89 8.19 0.05 9.44
N ASP A 90 7.97 1.28 8.97
CA ASP A 90 8.87 1.91 7.99
C ASP A 90 10.27 2.12 8.57
N VAL A 91 10.36 2.58 9.83
CA VAL A 91 11.63 2.71 10.55
C VAL A 91 11.48 2.29 12.02
N LEU A 92 12.43 1.49 12.51
CA LEU A 92 12.62 1.23 13.94
C LEU A 92 13.93 1.87 14.41
N GLY A 93 13.83 2.74 15.43
CA GLY A 93 14.98 3.22 16.20
C GLY A 93 15.07 2.45 17.51
N ILE A 94 16.23 1.90 17.83
CA ILE A 94 16.49 1.27 19.13
C ILE A 94 17.53 2.12 19.83
N ARG A 95 17.27 2.40 21.10
CA ARG A 95 18.26 2.91 22.03
C ARG A 95 18.48 1.86 23.12
N ASN A 96 19.66 1.26 23.13
CA ASN A 96 20.01 0.28 24.16
C ASN A 96 21.11 0.86 25.08
N GLY A 97 20.92 0.81 26.39
CA GLY A 97 21.86 1.42 27.32
C GLY A 97 21.27 1.65 28.72
N VAL A 98 21.40 2.88 29.23
CA VAL A 98 20.82 3.25 30.55
C VAL A 98 19.30 3.13 30.56
N HIS A 99 18.67 3.44 29.41
CA HIS A 99 17.26 3.20 29.15
C HIS A 99 17.15 2.40 27.85
N ASN A 100 16.31 1.37 27.86
CA ASN A 100 16.06 0.51 26.71
C ASN A 100 14.75 0.96 26.08
N GLU A 101 14.86 1.67 24.96
CA GLU A 101 13.74 2.32 24.28
C GLU A 101 13.67 1.85 22.82
N ILE A 102 12.45 1.70 22.31
CA ILE A 102 12.17 1.42 20.90
C ILE A 102 11.26 2.53 20.38
N TYR A 103 11.64 3.11 19.26
CA TYR A 103 10.93 4.14 18.52
C TYR A 103 10.40 3.51 17.23
N CYS A 104 9.09 3.34 17.15
CA CYS A 104 8.42 2.89 15.93
C CYS A 104 7.98 4.11 15.12
N VAL A 105 8.39 4.20 13.86
CA VAL A 105 8.06 5.32 12.97
C VAL A 105 7.33 4.78 11.75
N GLU A 106 6.20 5.41 11.46
CA GLU A 106 5.40 5.25 10.26
C GLU A 106 5.47 6.56 9.46
N ILE A 107 5.68 6.45 8.15
CA ILE A 107 5.75 7.55 7.20
C ILE A 107 4.55 7.42 6.27
N LYS A 108 3.61 8.34 6.40
CA LYS A 108 2.47 8.43 5.47
C LYS A 108 2.66 9.57 4.48
N SER A 109 2.34 9.31 3.22
CA SER A 109 2.31 10.33 2.16
C SER A 109 1.15 11.33 2.31
N ARG A 110 0.10 10.95 3.05
CA ARG A 110 -1.04 11.78 3.42
C ARG A 110 -1.52 11.45 4.83
N LEU A 111 -1.96 12.47 5.56
CA LEU A 111 -2.66 12.33 6.83
C LEU A 111 -4.15 12.57 6.55
N ASP A 112 -4.97 11.52 6.63
CA ASP A 112 -6.43 11.63 6.64
C ASP A 112 -6.98 11.13 7.99
N HIS A 113 -8.25 11.42 8.27
CA HIS A 113 -8.82 11.17 9.61
C HIS A 113 -8.99 9.66 9.90
N ASP A 114 -8.99 8.81 8.87
CA ASP A 114 -9.21 7.36 8.97
C ASP A 114 -7.89 6.54 8.98
N SER A 115 -6.77 7.12 8.53
CA SER A 115 -5.47 6.44 8.38
C SER A 115 -4.67 6.28 9.69
N ASN A 116 -5.26 6.62 10.84
CA ASN A 116 -4.61 6.54 12.16
C ASN A 116 -4.65 5.14 12.82
N SER A 117 -5.16 4.12 12.13
CA SER A 117 -5.44 2.78 12.68
C SER A 117 -4.20 1.90 12.95
N HIS A 118 -3.02 2.26 12.44
CA HIS A 118 -1.83 1.40 12.50
C HIS A 118 -1.27 1.20 13.92
N PHE A 119 -1.42 2.19 14.81
CA PHE A 119 -0.90 2.14 16.19
C PHE A 119 -1.96 1.83 17.25
N ASP A 120 -3.25 1.79 16.90
CA ASP A 120 -4.35 1.57 17.87
C ASP A 120 -4.30 0.17 18.53
N GLY A 121 -3.54 -0.77 17.94
CA GLY A 121 -3.31 -2.11 18.51
C GLY A 121 -2.10 -2.25 19.45
N ALA A 122 -1.16 -1.30 19.47
CA ALA A 122 0.16 -1.47 20.11
C ALA A 122 0.27 -0.91 21.55
N GLY A 123 -0.75 -0.20 22.04
CA GLY A 123 -0.68 0.62 23.26
C GLY A 123 -0.68 -0.08 24.63
N ARG A 124 -0.51 -1.41 24.74
CA ARG A 124 -0.46 -2.12 26.04
C ARG A 124 0.67 -3.15 26.16
N GLY A 125 1.89 -2.78 25.79
CA GLY A 125 3.08 -3.52 26.19
C GLY A 125 3.78 -2.83 27.35
N ARG A 126 3.46 -3.19 28.61
CA ARG A 126 4.30 -2.81 29.74
C ARG A 126 5.69 -3.41 29.52
N ALA A 127 6.73 -2.59 29.57
CA ALA A 127 8.12 -3.04 29.60
C ALA A 127 8.27 -4.08 30.73
N GLY A 128 8.45 -5.35 30.35
CA GLY A 128 8.77 -6.41 31.29
C GLY A 128 10.15 -6.13 31.87
N SER A 129 10.19 -5.77 33.15
CA SER A 129 11.43 -5.75 33.93
C SER A 129 11.98 -7.17 33.95
N ALA A 130 12.96 -7.45 33.10
CA ALA A 130 13.75 -8.67 33.19
C ALA A 130 14.66 -8.54 34.41
N ALA A 131 14.38 -9.39 35.40
CA ALA A 131 15.03 -9.45 36.69
C ALA A 131 16.56 -9.53 36.57
N ARG A 132 17.24 -8.76 37.43
CA ARG A 132 18.64 -8.95 37.78
C ARG A 132 18.83 -10.39 38.24
N ARG A 133 19.71 -11.14 37.57
CA ARG A 133 20.34 -12.32 38.20
C ARG A 133 21.62 -11.83 38.84
N ASP A 134 21.54 -11.55 40.13
CA ASP A 134 22.69 -11.62 41.03
C ASP A 134 22.76 -13.05 41.60
N SER A 135 23.89 -13.70 41.33
CA SER A 135 24.51 -14.76 42.14
C SER A 135 25.79 -15.11 41.36
N GLY A 136 26.99 -14.75 41.79
CA GLY A 136 27.53 -15.03 43.12
C GLY A 136 28.36 -16.31 43.01
N ALA A 137 29.66 -16.19 43.35
CA ALA A 137 30.74 -17.17 43.35
C ALA A 137 30.35 -18.65 43.60
N ASP A 138 30.98 -19.56 42.87
CA ASP A 138 32.11 -20.38 43.35
C ASP A 138 33.01 -20.81 42.18
#